data_AF-A0A7Y5FIW5-F1
#
_entry.id   AF-A0A7Y5FIW5-F1
#
_cell.length_a   1.000
_cell.length_b   1.000
_cell.length_c   1.000
_cell.angle_alpha   90.00
_cell.angle_beta   90.00
_cell.angle_gamma   90.00
#
_symmetry.space_group_name_H-M   'P 1'
#
loop_
_entity.id
_entity.type
_entity.pdbx_description
1 polymer ?
#
loop_
_entity_poly.entity_id
_entity_poly.type
_entity_poly.pdbx_seq_one_letter_code
_entity_poly.pdbx_strand_id
1 'polypeptide(L)'
;YAALGDATQSQYAQDPTSLLGKLIRIAPRASGGYDIPADNPYRADPNVRDEIAALGLRSPLRLLAWRDRLLISDVGSNQFEEINFYTGGQANFGWPECEGVCSQPGFRNPILAISHRDPTYQNEDPETIGELRHSLALGVVYEGAGEDPYNDLLDGRLLFNDVFLGYVRAVKISPAGELADNRHIFHLTGVTSMALGPQGWIYGAALFEPQIFRIVVKPAG
;
A
#
# COMPACT_ATOMS: atom_id res chain seq x y z
N TYR A 1 -14.28 0.76 -1.42
CA TYR A 1 -13.21 1.31 -2.28
C TYR A 1 -12.58 0.19 -3.06
N ALA A 2 -12.07 0.48 -4.25
CA ALA A 2 -11.22 -0.42 -5.03
C ALA A 2 -10.15 0.41 -5.74
N ALA A 3 -8.97 -0.15 -5.98
CA ALA A 3 -7.91 0.51 -6.74
C ALA A 3 -7.73 -0.23 -8.06
N LEU A 4 -7.57 0.53 -9.13
CA LEU A 4 -7.47 0.05 -10.49
C LEU A 4 -6.19 0.61 -11.09
N GLY A 5 -5.31 -0.26 -11.59
CA GLY A 5 -4.10 0.17 -12.30
C GLY A 5 -4.40 0.79 -13.66
N ASP A 6 -3.38 1.38 -14.26
CA ASP A 6 -3.43 2.03 -15.57
C ASP A 6 -3.47 1.03 -16.74
N ALA A 7 -3.29 -0.27 -16.44
CA ALA A 7 -3.21 -1.37 -17.39
C ALA A 7 -2.17 -1.12 -18.51
N THR A 8 -1.02 -0.53 -18.18
CA THR A 8 0.07 -0.14 -19.10
C THR A 8 -0.27 1.01 -20.05
N GLN A 9 -1.41 1.67 -19.83
CA GLN A 9 -1.87 2.83 -20.61
C GLN A 9 -1.88 4.06 -19.70
N SER A 10 -0.69 4.57 -19.43
CA SER A 10 -0.46 5.57 -18.36
C SER A 10 -1.27 6.84 -18.49
N GLN A 11 -1.62 7.27 -19.72
CA GLN A 11 -2.48 8.43 -19.94
C GLN A 11 -3.84 8.32 -19.22
N TYR A 12 -4.32 7.09 -18.97
CA TYR A 12 -5.59 6.91 -18.28
C TYR A 12 -5.53 7.26 -16.81
N ALA A 13 -4.36 7.27 -16.17
CA ALA A 13 -4.25 7.62 -14.76
C ALA A 13 -4.68 9.08 -14.48
N GLN A 14 -4.50 9.98 -15.46
CA GLN A 14 -5.00 11.36 -15.42
C GLN A 14 -6.30 11.60 -16.18
N ASP A 15 -6.71 10.70 -17.06
CA ASP A 15 -8.00 10.82 -17.76
C ASP A 15 -9.15 10.72 -16.74
N PRO A 16 -9.96 11.78 -16.54
CA PRO A 16 -11.05 11.80 -15.57
C PRO A 16 -12.28 11.01 -16.05
N THR A 17 -12.30 10.60 -17.32
CA THR A 17 -13.36 9.79 -17.93
C THR A 17 -13.06 8.28 -17.89
N SER A 18 -11.85 7.90 -17.48
CA SER A 18 -11.43 6.51 -17.30
C SER A 18 -11.40 6.11 -15.82
N LEU A 19 -11.71 4.84 -15.54
CA LEU A 19 -11.55 4.25 -14.21
C LEU A 19 -10.16 3.62 -13.99
N LEU A 20 -9.31 3.58 -15.01
CA LEU A 20 -7.95 3.06 -14.90
C LEU A 20 -7.01 4.08 -14.24
N GLY A 21 -6.06 3.58 -13.46
CA GLY A 21 -5.15 4.39 -12.65
C GLY A 21 -5.86 5.22 -11.57
N LYS A 22 -6.91 4.65 -10.95
CA LYS A 22 -7.80 5.33 -9.99
C LYS A 22 -7.96 4.57 -8.68
N LEU A 23 -8.22 5.31 -7.62
CA LEU A 23 -8.99 4.81 -6.48
C LEU A 23 -10.47 5.13 -6.74
N ILE A 24 -11.33 4.13 -6.70
CA ILE A 24 -12.78 4.28 -6.86
C ILE A 24 -13.52 3.99 -5.55
N ARG A 25 -14.67 4.63 -5.37
CA ARG A 25 -15.59 4.44 -4.25
C ARG A 25 -17.01 4.26 -4.75
N ILE A 26 -17.56 3.08 -4.49
CA ILE A 26 -18.93 2.69 -4.85
C ILE A 26 -19.63 2.10 -3.61
N ALA A 27 -20.96 2.08 -3.64
CA ALA A 27 -21.81 1.40 -2.67
C ALA A 27 -22.49 0.20 -3.35
N PRO A 28 -21.94 -1.03 -3.24
CA PRO A 28 -22.54 -2.21 -3.87
C PRO A 28 -23.92 -2.53 -3.29
N ARG A 29 -24.86 -2.95 -4.14
CA ARG A 29 -26.19 -3.38 -3.71
C ARG A 29 -26.28 -4.91 -3.67
N ALA A 30 -26.99 -5.45 -2.68
CA ALA A 30 -27.20 -6.88 -2.55
C ALA A 30 -27.93 -7.50 -3.76
N SER A 31 -28.80 -6.72 -4.43
CA SER A 31 -29.50 -7.10 -5.66
C SER A 31 -28.65 -7.03 -6.93
N GLY A 32 -27.38 -6.62 -6.82
CA GLY A 32 -26.50 -6.33 -7.95
C GLY A 32 -26.43 -4.85 -8.32
N GLY A 33 -25.35 -4.49 -9.01
CA GLY A 33 -24.98 -3.11 -9.31
C GLY A 33 -24.45 -2.34 -8.10
N TYR A 34 -24.39 -1.02 -8.22
CA TYR A 34 -23.90 -0.13 -7.18
C TYR A 34 -24.55 1.26 -7.29
N ASP A 35 -24.48 2.01 -6.19
CA ASP A 35 -24.76 3.45 -6.14
C ASP A 35 -23.46 4.23 -5.90
N ILE A 36 -23.49 5.53 -6.15
CA ILE A 36 -22.38 6.45 -5.84
C ILE A 36 -22.63 7.07 -4.46
N PRO A 37 -21.70 6.95 -3.50
CA PRO A 37 -21.79 7.64 -2.21
C PRO A 37 -22.01 9.15 -2.40
N ALA A 38 -22.94 9.74 -1.66
CA ALA A 38 -23.32 11.15 -1.83
C ALA A 38 -22.16 12.12 -1.57
N ASP A 39 -21.20 11.71 -0.73
CA ASP A 39 -19.99 12.42 -0.34
C ASP A 39 -18.77 12.03 -1.20
N ASN A 40 -18.95 11.39 -2.37
CA ASN A 40 -17.82 11.07 -3.23
C ASN A 40 -17.18 12.35 -3.79
N PRO A 41 -15.84 12.52 -3.76
CA PRO A 41 -15.20 13.81 -3.93
C PRO A 41 -15.43 14.50 -5.29
N TYR A 42 -15.71 13.73 -6.32
CA TYR A 42 -15.89 14.23 -7.69
C TYR A 42 -17.34 14.15 -8.19
N ARG A 43 -18.29 13.70 -7.35
CA ARG A 43 -19.71 13.49 -7.74
C ARG A 43 -20.41 14.74 -8.31
N ALA A 44 -19.93 15.93 -7.96
CA ALA A 44 -20.51 17.19 -8.43
C ALA A 44 -19.80 17.77 -9.67
N ASP A 45 -18.71 17.13 -10.14
CA ASP A 45 -17.96 17.59 -11.30
C ASP A 45 -18.43 16.83 -12.56
N PRO A 46 -19.09 17.50 -13.52
CA PRO A 46 -19.59 16.84 -14.72
C PRO A 46 -18.49 16.31 -15.65
N ASN A 47 -17.22 16.66 -15.41
CA ASN A 47 -16.09 16.24 -16.25
C ASN A 47 -15.34 15.04 -15.67
N VAL A 48 -15.69 14.59 -14.46
CA VAL A 48 -15.02 13.49 -13.77
C VAL A 48 -16.04 12.40 -13.49
N ARG A 49 -15.63 11.15 -13.69
CA ARG A 49 -16.49 10.02 -13.35
C ARG A 49 -16.83 10.00 -11.87
N ASP A 50 -18.11 9.88 -11.58
CA ASP A 50 -18.68 9.89 -10.24
C ASP A 50 -18.12 8.79 -9.32
N GLU A 51 -17.58 7.68 -9.86
CA GLU A 51 -16.97 6.62 -9.07
C GLU A 51 -15.60 7.01 -8.50
N ILE A 52 -14.91 7.98 -9.10
CA ILE A 52 -13.54 8.34 -8.76
C ILE A 52 -13.49 8.96 -7.37
N ALA A 53 -12.53 8.51 -6.57
CA ALA A 53 -12.17 9.09 -5.27
C ALA A 53 -10.76 9.71 -5.30
N ALA A 54 -9.83 9.13 -6.06
CA ALA A 54 -8.52 9.71 -6.34
C ALA A 54 -7.99 9.28 -7.72
N LEU A 55 -7.10 10.11 -8.28
CA LEU A 55 -6.43 9.90 -9.57
C LEU A 55 -4.95 9.55 -9.39
N GLY A 56 -4.28 9.22 -10.49
CA GLY A 56 -2.82 9.18 -10.58
C GLY A 56 -2.18 7.97 -9.93
N LEU A 57 -2.82 6.79 -9.99
CA LEU A 57 -2.19 5.52 -9.60
C LEU A 57 -1.64 4.78 -10.84
N ARG A 58 -0.56 3.99 -10.66
CA ARG A 58 0.01 3.16 -11.73
C ARG A 58 -0.48 1.71 -11.64
N SER A 59 0.00 0.98 -10.65
CA SER A 59 -0.21 -0.45 -10.44
C SER A 59 -0.41 -0.71 -8.95
N PRO A 60 -1.54 -0.28 -8.38
CA PRO A 60 -1.82 -0.44 -6.97
C PRO A 60 -1.97 -1.92 -6.61
N LEU A 61 -1.02 -2.47 -5.86
CA LEU A 61 -0.99 -3.90 -5.54
C LEU A 61 -1.91 -4.24 -4.37
N ARG A 62 -1.97 -3.38 -3.35
CA ARG A 62 -2.76 -3.63 -2.15
C ARG A 62 -3.37 -2.37 -1.57
N LEU A 63 -4.61 -2.51 -1.13
CA LEU A 63 -5.32 -1.53 -0.32
C LEU A 63 -5.45 -2.04 1.11
N LEU A 64 -5.14 -1.17 2.07
CA LEU A 64 -5.31 -1.43 3.49
C LEU A 64 -6.15 -0.31 4.10
N ALA A 65 -7.33 -0.66 4.62
CA ALA A 65 -8.10 0.25 5.44
C ALA A 65 -7.50 0.31 6.83
N TRP A 66 -7.24 1.53 7.31
CA TRP A 66 -6.75 1.76 8.66
C TRP A 66 -7.49 2.96 9.24
N ARG A 67 -8.35 2.70 10.24
CA ARG A 67 -9.27 3.68 10.81
C ARG A 67 -10.14 4.32 9.71
N ASP A 68 -10.10 5.63 9.56
CA ASP A 68 -10.80 6.43 8.56
C ASP A 68 -9.90 6.80 7.36
N ARG A 69 -8.88 5.98 7.09
CA ARG A 69 -7.86 6.18 6.05
C ARG A 69 -7.70 4.94 5.18
N LEU A 70 -7.13 5.13 4.00
CA LEU A 70 -6.64 4.05 3.16
C LEU A 70 -5.14 4.22 2.90
N LEU A 71 -4.39 3.16 3.11
CA LEU A 71 -3.03 2.99 2.61
C LEU A 71 -3.10 2.23 1.29
N ILE A 72 -2.32 2.66 0.32
CA ILE A 72 -2.29 2.11 -1.03
C ILE A 72 -0.83 1.82 -1.37
N SER A 73 -0.43 0.56 -1.55
CA SER A 73 0.85 0.32 -2.21
C SER A 73 0.68 0.48 -3.71
N ASP A 74 1.58 1.24 -4.33
CA ASP A 74 1.61 1.46 -5.76
C ASP A 74 2.98 1.06 -6.31
N VAL A 75 2.98 0.07 -7.20
CA VAL A 75 4.19 -0.43 -7.84
C VAL A 75 4.53 0.53 -8.97
N GLY A 76 5.70 1.17 -8.91
CA GLY A 76 6.14 2.10 -9.94
C GLY A 76 6.61 1.40 -11.21
N SER A 77 7.02 2.21 -12.17
CA SER A 77 7.46 1.72 -13.47
C SER A 77 8.89 1.23 -13.40
N ASN A 78 9.82 2.13 -13.09
CA ASN A 78 11.26 1.83 -13.12
C ASN A 78 12.06 2.63 -12.08
N GLN A 79 11.41 3.46 -11.26
CA GLN A 79 12.14 4.37 -10.37
C GLN A 79 11.78 4.21 -8.90
N PHE A 80 10.49 4.07 -8.57
CA PHE A 80 10.05 4.08 -7.17
C PHE A 80 8.99 3.04 -6.86
N GLU A 81 9.04 2.49 -5.66
CA GLU A 81 7.88 1.89 -5.02
C GLU A 81 7.25 2.88 -4.05
N GLU A 82 5.92 2.87 -3.92
CA GLU A 82 5.20 3.87 -3.12
C GLU A 82 4.21 3.28 -2.11
N ILE A 83 4.07 3.96 -0.98
CA ILE A 83 2.89 3.89 -0.12
C ILE A 83 2.19 5.24 -0.14
N ASN A 84 1.00 5.26 -0.71
CA ASN A 84 0.12 6.41 -0.81
C ASN A 84 -0.90 6.41 0.34
N PHE A 85 -1.20 7.60 0.88
CA PHE A 85 -2.09 7.78 2.04
C PHE A 85 -3.31 8.63 1.68
N TYR A 86 -4.46 7.97 1.59
CA TYR A 86 -5.74 8.59 1.25
C TYR A 86 -6.58 8.86 2.50
N THR A 87 -6.88 10.14 2.72
CA THR A 87 -7.60 10.64 3.90
C THR A 87 -9.04 11.08 3.59
N GLY A 88 -9.52 10.79 2.38
CA GLY A 88 -10.77 11.36 1.86
C GLY A 88 -10.55 12.66 1.07
N GLY A 89 -11.62 13.14 0.45
CA GLY A 89 -11.59 14.30 -0.44
C GLY A 89 -10.90 14.02 -1.78
N GLN A 90 -10.73 15.07 -2.59
CA GLN A 90 -10.06 14.97 -3.88
C GLN A 90 -8.55 14.76 -3.66
N ALA A 91 -7.99 13.82 -4.41
CA ALA A 91 -6.56 13.56 -4.42
C ALA A 91 -6.11 13.10 -5.81
N ASN A 92 -4.85 13.35 -6.11
CA ASN A 92 -4.15 12.88 -7.31
C ASN A 92 -2.74 12.49 -6.88
N PHE A 93 -2.36 11.23 -7.07
CA PHE A 93 -1.04 10.71 -6.67
C PHE A 93 0.03 10.93 -7.74
N GLY A 94 -0.32 11.55 -8.87
CA GLY A 94 0.63 12.17 -9.80
C GLY A 94 1.14 11.28 -10.92
N TRP A 95 0.85 9.97 -10.95
CA TRP A 95 1.24 9.14 -12.10
C TRP A 95 0.43 9.50 -13.37
N PRO A 96 1.05 9.59 -14.56
CA PRO A 96 2.47 9.37 -14.88
C PRO A 96 3.34 10.64 -14.90
N GLU A 97 2.81 11.80 -14.52
CA GLU A 97 3.54 13.06 -14.50
C GLU A 97 4.70 13.04 -13.49
N CYS A 98 4.54 12.24 -12.42
CA CYS A 98 5.52 12.01 -11.38
C CYS A 98 5.53 10.54 -10.93
N GLU A 99 6.72 10.06 -10.53
CA GLU A 99 6.97 8.77 -9.88
C GLU A 99 7.87 9.06 -8.67
N GLY A 100 7.42 8.71 -7.46
CA GLY A 100 8.00 9.11 -6.20
C GLY A 100 7.49 10.48 -5.70
N VAL A 101 8.33 11.17 -4.92
CA VAL A 101 7.99 12.49 -4.36
C VAL A 101 8.01 13.55 -5.47
N CYS A 102 6.89 14.26 -5.63
CA CYS A 102 6.69 15.31 -6.60
C CYS A 102 6.54 16.69 -5.95
N SER A 103 7.09 17.72 -6.60
CA SER A 103 6.96 19.12 -6.16
C SER A 103 5.85 19.89 -6.88
N GLN A 104 5.18 19.26 -7.86
CA GLN A 104 4.15 19.92 -8.64
C GLN A 104 2.88 20.17 -7.81
N PRO A 105 2.27 21.36 -7.90
CA PRO A 105 1.01 21.65 -7.23
C PRO A 105 -0.11 20.72 -7.70
N GLY A 106 -0.98 20.33 -6.77
CA GLY A 106 -2.15 19.49 -7.08
C GLY A 106 -1.90 17.99 -6.92
N PHE A 107 -0.65 17.55 -6.80
CA PHE A 107 -0.33 16.16 -6.47
C PHE A 107 -0.11 15.96 -4.98
N ARG A 108 -0.51 14.79 -4.51
CA ARG A 108 -0.30 14.33 -3.13
C ARG A 108 0.85 13.35 -3.14
N ASN A 109 1.91 13.69 -2.42
CA ASN A 109 3.08 12.83 -2.31
C ASN A 109 2.77 11.55 -1.55
N PRO A 110 3.45 10.45 -1.90
CA PRO A 110 3.43 9.25 -1.08
C PRO A 110 4.02 9.53 0.30
N ILE A 111 3.56 8.79 1.32
CA ILE A 111 4.13 8.84 2.67
C ILE A 111 5.43 8.02 2.77
N LEU A 112 5.65 7.12 1.81
CA LEU A 112 6.90 6.41 1.61
C LEU A 112 7.16 6.27 0.10
N ALA A 113 8.33 6.71 -0.35
CA ALA A 113 8.83 6.43 -1.70
C ALA A 113 10.20 5.76 -1.58
N ILE A 114 10.37 4.59 -2.19
CA ILE A 114 11.61 3.81 -2.15
C ILE A 114 12.18 3.80 -3.55
N SER A 115 13.34 4.41 -3.74
CA SER A 115 13.99 4.37 -5.05
C SER A 115 14.51 2.96 -5.34
N HIS A 116 14.32 2.46 -6.56
CA HIS A 116 14.94 1.22 -7.05
C HIS A 116 16.49 1.28 -7.01
N ARG A 117 17.06 2.48 -6.86
CA ARG A 117 18.50 2.70 -6.74
C ARG A 117 18.99 2.90 -5.30
N ASP A 118 18.09 2.93 -4.33
CA ASP A 118 18.43 3.08 -2.91
C ASP A 118 18.60 1.68 -2.29
N PRO A 119 19.85 1.25 -1.97
CA PRO A 119 20.09 -0.07 -1.42
C PRO A 119 19.86 -0.13 0.09
N THR A 120 19.37 0.93 0.75
CA THR A 120 19.27 1.00 2.22
C THR A 120 18.56 -0.21 2.81
N TYR A 121 17.38 -0.58 2.28
CA TYR A 121 16.63 -1.72 2.81
C TYR A 121 17.23 -3.07 2.41
N GLN A 122 17.94 -3.14 1.29
CA GLN A 122 18.67 -4.34 0.88
C GLN A 122 19.87 -4.58 1.81
N ASN A 123 20.64 -3.53 2.10
CA ASN A 123 21.82 -3.61 2.95
C ASN A 123 21.48 -3.99 4.42
N GLU A 124 20.27 -3.67 4.88
CA GLU A 124 19.78 -4.04 6.22
C GLU A 124 19.28 -5.48 6.31
N ASP A 125 19.03 -6.13 5.17
CA ASP A 125 18.58 -7.51 5.09
C ASP A 125 19.67 -8.38 4.43
N PRO A 126 20.44 -9.16 5.23
CA PRO A 126 21.56 -9.95 4.73
C PRO A 126 21.16 -11.07 3.78
N GLU A 127 19.87 -11.39 3.69
CA GLU A 127 19.33 -12.45 2.83
C GLU A 127 18.79 -11.91 1.50
N THR A 128 18.82 -10.58 1.28
CA THR A 128 18.39 -10.02 0.01
C THR A 128 19.18 -10.54 -1.18
N ILE A 129 18.45 -10.93 -2.22
CA ILE A 129 19.02 -11.32 -3.50
C ILE A 129 19.23 -10.07 -4.37
N GLY A 130 20.35 -10.03 -5.11
CA GLY A 130 20.64 -8.97 -6.07
C GLY A 130 19.73 -9.06 -7.31
N GLU A 131 18.47 -8.68 -7.15
CA GLU A 131 17.43 -8.67 -8.18
C GLU A 131 17.03 -7.22 -8.50
N LEU A 132 16.67 -6.96 -9.76
CA LEU A 132 16.29 -5.60 -10.23
C LEU A 132 14.78 -5.37 -10.20
N ARG A 133 14.00 -6.41 -9.92
CA ARG A 133 12.55 -6.33 -9.78
C ARG A 133 12.18 -5.86 -8.39
N HIS A 134 11.28 -4.89 -8.35
CA HIS A 134 10.70 -4.34 -7.15
C HIS A 134 9.18 -4.49 -7.22
N SER A 135 8.56 -4.69 -6.06
CA SER A 135 7.11 -4.70 -5.95
C SER A 135 6.74 -4.57 -4.49
N LEU A 136 6.30 -3.38 -4.07
CA LEU A 136 5.91 -3.13 -2.70
C LEU A 136 4.49 -3.63 -2.43
N ALA A 137 4.37 -4.42 -1.36
CA ALA A 137 3.10 -4.89 -0.84
C ALA A 137 2.86 -4.38 0.58
N LEU A 138 1.60 -4.03 0.88
CA LEU A 138 1.16 -3.74 2.24
C LEU A 138 0.81 -5.03 2.99
N GLY A 139 1.27 -5.12 4.23
CA GLY A 139 0.81 -6.11 5.19
C GLY A 139 -0.41 -5.60 5.95
N VAL A 140 -0.24 -5.38 7.26
CA VAL A 140 -1.26 -4.91 8.20
C VAL A 140 -0.71 -3.76 9.04
N VAL A 141 -1.60 -2.92 9.58
CA VAL A 141 -1.25 -2.10 10.75
C VAL A 141 -1.57 -2.90 12.00
N TYR A 142 -0.56 -3.18 12.82
CA TYR A 142 -0.72 -3.87 14.09
C TYR A 142 -0.97 -2.86 15.20
N GLU A 143 -2.18 -2.84 15.77
CA GLU A 143 -2.57 -1.91 16.85
C GLU A 143 -2.60 -2.60 18.23
N GLY A 144 -1.97 -3.76 18.36
CA GLY A 144 -2.01 -4.60 19.56
C GLY A 144 -3.15 -5.61 19.54
N ALA A 145 -3.05 -6.62 20.42
CA ALA A 145 -4.09 -7.59 20.72
C ALA A 145 -4.24 -7.72 22.25
N GLY A 146 -5.32 -8.37 22.71
CA GLY A 146 -5.55 -8.55 24.16
C GLY A 146 -4.39 -9.28 24.86
N GLU A 147 -3.89 -10.35 24.23
CA GLU A 147 -2.56 -10.90 24.50
C GLU A 147 -1.70 -10.58 23.29
N ASP A 148 -0.66 -9.77 23.45
CA ASP A 148 0.26 -9.41 22.37
C ASP A 148 1.38 -10.47 22.22
N PRO A 149 1.37 -11.28 21.15
CA PRO A 149 2.42 -12.27 20.91
C PRO A 149 3.75 -11.65 20.45
N TYR A 150 3.81 -10.34 20.19
CA TYR A 150 4.97 -9.64 19.67
C TYR A 150 5.76 -8.85 20.72
N ASN A 151 5.29 -8.80 21.99
CA ASN A 151 5.94 -8.08 23.08
C ASN A 151 6.28 -6.62 22.70
N ASP A 152 5.28 -5.87 22.28
CA ASP A 152 5.28 -4.48 21.82
C ASP A 152 6.13 -4.21 20.55
N LEU A 153 6.76 -5.25 19.96
CA LEU A 153 7.64 -5.08 18.80
C LEU A 153 6.89 -4.47 17.61
N LEU A 154 5.64 -4.88 17.40
CA LEU A 154 4.82 -4.50 16.25
C LEU A 154 3.79 -3.40 16.56
N ASP A 155 3.71 -2.93 17.81
CA ASP A 155 2.68 -1.99 18.24
C ASP A 155 2.71 -0.64 17.49
N GLY A 156 1.56 -0.29 16.92
CA GLY A 156 1.35 0.92 16.12
C GLY A 156 2.10 0.91 14.78
N ARG A 157 2.53 -0.26 14.29
CA ARG A 157 3.33 -0.36 13.07
C ARG A 157 2.55 -0.88 11.89
N LEU A 158 2.80 -0.26 10.74
CA LEU A 158 2.51 -0.81 9.43
C LEU A 158 3.61 -1.82 9.05
N LEU A 159 3.22 -3.05 8.75
CA LEU A 159 4.07 -4.00 8.05
C LEU A 159 3.95 -3.79 6.54
N PHE A 160 5.09 -3.80 5.85
CA PHE A 160 5.18 -3.77 4.39
C PHE A 160 6.41 -4.56 3.95
N ASN A 161 6.45 -4.95 2.68
CA ASN A 161 7.54 -5.74 2.13
C ASN A 161 7.76 -5.43 0.66
N ASP A 162 8.92 -5.84 0.15
CA ASP A 162 9.11 -6.02 -1.29
C ASP A 162 8.92 -7.51 -1.63
N VAL A 163 8.08 -7.80 -2.61
CA VAL A 163 7.71 -9.17 -2.99
C VAL A 163 8.91 -9.92 -3.60
N PHE A 164 9.81 -9.25 -4.30
CA PHE A 164 10.93 -9.88 -4.99
C PHE A 164 12.21 -9.89 -4.16
N LEU A 165 12.53 -8.77 -3.51
CA LEU A 165 13.72 -8.66 -2.67
C LEU A 165 13.56 -9.40 -1.34
N GLY A 166 12.31 -9.58 -0.86
CA GLY A 166 11.99 -10.42 0.27
C GLY A 166 12.14 -9.78 1.65
N TYR A 167 12.68 -8.56 1.74
CA TYR A 167 12.71 -7.86 3.03
C TYR A 167 11.28 -7.62 3.53
N VAL A 168 11.05 -7.89 4.82
CA VAL A 168 9.82 -7.51 5.52
C VAL A 168 10.17 -6.48 6.59
N ARG A 169 9.45 -5.36 6.58
CA ARG A 169 9.71 -4.21 7.44
C ARG A 169 8.48 -3.83 8.24
N ALA A 170 8.72 -3.19 9.38
CA ALA A 170 7.67 -2.59 10.19
C ALA A 170 8.04 -1.15 10.56
N VAL A 171 7.13 -0.21 10.27
CA VAL A 171 7.32 1.23 10.48
C VAL A 171 6.18 1.78 11.33
N LYS A 172 6.49 2.61 12.33
CA LYS A 172 5.44 3.30 13.10
C LYS A 172 4.74 4.29 12.19
N ILE A 173 3.42 4.33 12.27
CA ILE A 173 2.61 5.24 11.47
C ILE A 173 1.71 6.10 12.37
N SER A 174 1.79 7.42 12.22
CA SER A 174 0.92 8.36 12.93
C SER A 174 -0.42 8.52 12.20
N PRO A 175 -1.51 8.99 12.87
CA PRO A 175 -2.79 9.25 12.21
C PRO A 175 -2.72 10.27 11.06
N ALA A 176 -1.65 11.09 11.04
CA ALA A 176 -1.35 12.04 9.97
C ALA A 176 -0.59 11.42 8.79
N GLY A 177 -0.21 10.13 8.87
CA GLY A 177 0.57 9.43 7.86
C GLY A 177 2.09 9.60 8.00
N GLU A 178 2.57 10.15 9.12
CA GLU A 178 4.00 10.30 9.36
C GLU A 178 4.61 8.96 9.75
N LEU A 179 5.77 8.67 9.17
CA LEU A 179 6.48 7.42 9.39
C LEU A 179 7.68 7.61 10.31
N ALA A 180 7.90 6.68 11.22
CA ALA A 180 9.04 6.69 12.13
C ALA A 180 9.52 5.28 12.43
N ASP A 181 10.79 5.16 12.87
CA ASP A 181 11.34 3.93 13.45
C ASP A 181 11.17 2.73 12.49
N ASN A 182 11.51 2.91 11.22
CA ASN A 182 11.39 1.88 10.20
C ASN A 182 12.44 0.79 10.41
N ARG A 183 12.00 -0.46 10.66
CA ARG A 183 12.88 -1.58 10.99
C ARG A 183 12.73 -2.73 10.01
N HIS A 184 13.84 -3.36 9.65
CA HIS A 184 13.84 -4.72 9.14
C HIS A 184 13.37 -5.69 10.24
N ILE A 185 12.50 -6.65 9.90
CA ILE A 185 11.95 -7.63 10.86
C ILE A 185 12.43 -9.04 10.50
N PHE A 186 12.24 -9.46 9.25
CA PHE A 186 12.68 -10.77 8.75
C PHE A 186 12.71 -10.77 7.22
N HIS A 187 13.34 -11.80 6.67
CA HIS A 187 13.35 -12.07 5.24
C HIS A 187 12.34 -13.16 4.87
N LEU A 188 11.53 -12.91 3.85
CA LEU A 188 10.75 -13.93 3.14
C LEU A 188 10.34 -13.41 1.76
N THR A 189 10.88 -14.04 0.70
CA THR A 189 10.48 -13.69 -0.68
C THR A 189 9.05 -14.11 -0.99
N GLY A 190 8.44 -13.39 -1.93
CA GLY A 190 7.13 -13.72 -2.48
C GLY A 190 5.94 -13.39 -1.59
N VAL A 191 6.12 -12.72 -0.45
CA VAL A 191 4.99 -12.34 0.42
C VAL A 191 4.08 -11.36 -0.31
N THR A 192 2.86 -11.78 -0.62
CA THR A 192 1.88 -10.98 -1.39
C THR A 192 0.73 -10.48 -0.53
N SER A 193 0.54 -11.07 0.65
CA SER A 193 -0.50 -10.65 1.58
C SER A 193 -0.14 -11.03 3.01
N MET A 194 -0.56 -10.17 3.94
CA MET A 194 -0.62 -10.48 5.37
C MET A 194 -2.00 -10.11 5.91
N ALA A 195 -2.41 -10.80 6.96
CA ALA A 195 -3.65 -10.57 7.69
C ALA A 195 -3.45 -10.82 9.19
N LEU A 196 -4.16 -10.05 10.01
CA LEU A 196 -4.25 -10.30 11.45
C LEU A 196 -5.23 -11.46 11.68
N GLY A 197 -4.73 -12.53 12.28
CA GLY A 197 -5.51 -13.69 12.67
C GLY A 197 -6.05 -13.58 14.10
N PRO A 198 -6.76 -14.63 14.54
CA PRO A 198 -7.21 -14.75 15.92
C PRO A 198 -6.03 -14.70 16.90
N GLN A 199 -6.26 -14.23 18.13
CA GLN A 199 -5.25 -14.18 19.20
C GLN A 199 -4.03 -13.27 18.89
N GLY A 200 -4.18 -12.34 17.94
CA GLY A 200 -3.15 -11.33 17.68
C GLY A 200 -2.01 -11.76 16.77
N TRP A 201 -1.99 -12.99 16.24
CA TRP A 201 -0.94 -13.44 15.33
C TRP A 201 -1.15 -12.93 13.91
N ILE A 202 -0.09 -12.48 13.25
CA ILE A 202 -0.07 -12.14 11.82
C ILE A 202 0.25 -13.40 11.01
N TYR A 203 -0.56 -13.63 9.98
CA TYR A 203 -0.37 -14.68 8.99
C TYR A 203 -0.11 -14.06 7.63
N GLY A 204 0.66 -14.74 6.78
CA GLY A 204 0.89 -14.30 5.41
C GLY A 204 0.87 -15.43 4.40
N ALA A 205 0.70 -15.06 3.13
CA ALA A 205 0.77 -15.97 2.00
C ALA A 205 1.92 -15.57 1.07
N ALA A 206 2.68 -16.56 0.62
CA ALA A 206 3.80 -16.37 -0.29
C ALA A 206 3.50 -16.96 -1.69
N LEU A 207 3.99 -16.30 -2.73
CA LEU A 207 3.76 -16.65 -4.14
C LEU A 207 4.72 -17.74 -4.63
N PHE A 208 6.01 -17.64 -4.30
CA PHE A 208 7.05 -18.53 -4.82
C PHE A 208 7.16 -19.82 -4.00
N GLU A 209 6.80 -19.75 -2.73
CA GLU A 209 6.63 -20.90 -1.86
C GLU A 209 5.14 -21.00 -1.51
N PRO A 210 4.39 -21.98 -2.03
CA PRO A 210 2.94 -22.05 -1.87
C PRO A 210 2.57 -22.48 -0.44
N GLN A 211 2.76 -21.57 0.51
CA GLN A 211 2.55 -21.78 1.94
C GLN A 211 1.84 -20.60 2.58
N ILE A 212 1.10 -20.91 3.64
CA ILE A 212 0.65 -19.93 4.64
C ILE A 212 1.62 -20.02 5.81
N PHE A 213 2.15 -18.89 6.22
CA PHE A 213 3.06 -18.80 7.35
C PHE A 213 2.45 -17.95 8.47
N ARG A 214 2.94 -18.15 9.69
CA ARG A 214 2.64 -17.33 10.86
C ARG A 214 3.93 -16.63 11.28
N ILE A 215 3.86 -15.33 11.50
CA ILE A 215 5.00 -14.55 11.99
C ILE A 215 5.11 -14.76 13.49
N VAL A 216 6.24 -15.27 13.96
CA VAL A 216 6.53 -15.53 15.38
C VAL A 216 7.80 -14.84 15.82
N VAL A 217 7.79 -14.24 17.02
CA VAL A 217 9.01 -13.74 17.65
C VAL A 217 9.72 -14.91 18.30
N LYS A 218 10.98 -15.15 17.93
CA LYS A 218 11.82 -16.13 18.61
C LYS A 218 12.24 -15.55 19.98
N PRO A 219 12.17 -16.32 21.08
CA PRO A 219 12.75 -15.89 22.35
C PRO A 219 14.22 -15.54 22.16
N ALA A 220 14.70 -14.49 22.83
CA ALA A 220 16.13 -14.28 22.98
C ALA A 220 16.70 -15.49 23.74
N GLY A 221 17.63 -16.21 23.11
CA GLY A 221 18.33 -17.33 23.74
C GLY A 221 19.31 -16.89 24.83
#